data_AF-A0A8H6I9L0-F1
#
_entry.id   AF-A0A8H6I9L0-F1
#
_cell.length_a   1.000
_cell.length_b   1.000
_cell.length_c   1.000
_cell.angle_alpha   90.00
_cell.angle_beta   90.00
_cell.angle_gamma   90.00
#
_symmetry.space_group_name_H-M   'P 1'
#
loop_
_entity.id
_entity.type
_entity.pdbx_description
1 polymer ?
#
loop_
_entity_poly.entity_id
_entity_poly.type
_entity_poly.pdbx_seq_one_letter_code
_entity_poly.pdbx_strand_id
1 'polypeptide(L)'
;FALDHGEIIDIIVEDKALGLRDFELGEEEWVTVKELCDVLKVFKDATMFFSCGTPNLANVIPTMDQVDQILTSNSLNDTTFSAPIRVTCSLAKKTLNCYYDKTDYLETYRIAMVLHPCYKLEYFRTAGWDND
;
A
#
# COMPACT_ATOMS: atom_id res chain seq x y z
N PHE A 1 16.30 0.23 2.78
CA PHE A 1 16.96 -0.58 3.82
C PHE A 1 17.50 -1.87 3.23
N ALA A 2 16.68 -2.89 2.93
CA ALA A 2 17.18 -4.15 2.36
C ALA A 2 17.91 -3.97 1.01
N LEU A 3 17.34 -3.19 0.09
CA LEU A 3 17.96 -2.87 -1.20
C LEU A 3 19.28 -2.08 -1.08
N ASP A 4 19.43 -1.28 -0.01
CA ASP A 4 20.66 -0.49 0.21
C ASP A 4 21.80 -1.33 0.79
N HIS A 5 21.50 -2.55 1.25
CA HIS A 5 22.44 -3.47 1.88
C HIS A 5 22.58 -4.78 1.08
N GLY A 6 22.17 -4.79 -0.20
CA GLY A 6 22.19 -5.99 -1.06
C GLY A 6 23.57 -6.66 -1.09
N GLU A 7 24.63 -5.89 -1.35
CA GLU A 7 26.01 -6.42 -1.37
C GLU A 7 26.42 -7.05 -0.02
N ILE A 8 25.98 -6.47 1.10
CA ILE A 8 26.29 -7.00 2.44
C ILE A 8 25.51 -8.30 2.68
N ILE A 9 24.26 -8.36 2.22
CA ILE A 9 23.41 -9.55 2.35
C ILE A 9 24.00 -10.69 1.52
N ASP A 10 24.43 -10.42 0.28
CA ASP A 10 25.06 -11.42 -0.59
C ASP A 10 26.36 -11.95 0.03
N ILE A 11 27.22 -11.07 0.56
CA ILE A 11 28.46 -11.47 1.26
C ILE A 11 28.17 -12.38 2.47
N ILE A 12 27.14 -12.08 3.25
CA ILE A 12 26.76 -12.89 4.43
C ILE A 12 26.21 -14.25 3.99
N VAL A 13 25.46 -14.30 2.91
CA VAL A 13 24.83 -15.51 2.42
C VAL A 13 25.83 -16.44 1.71
N GLU A 14 26.84 -15.89 1.04
CA GLU A 14 27.94 -16.64 0.43
C GLU A 14 28.85 -17.36 1.45
N ASP A 15 28.88 -16.91 2.72
CA ASP A 15 29.70 -17.52 3.76
C ASP A 15 29.21 -18.94 4.09
N LYS A 16 29.99 -19.92 3.62
CA LYS A 16 29.72 -21.36 3.81
C LYS A 16 29.68 -21.76 5.28
N ALA A 17 30.32 -21.02 6.19
CA ALA A 17 30.29 -21.28 7.63
C ALA A 17 28.94 -20.95 8.26
N LEU A 18 28.17 -20.04 7.65
CA LEU A 18 26.86 -19.61 8.15
C LEU A 18 25.72 -20.52 7.68
N GLY A 19 25.95 -21.34 6.65
CA GLY A 19 24.94 -22.28 6.13
C GLY A 19 23.72 -21.59 5.51
N LEU A 20 23.87 -20.36 5.04
CA LEU A 20 22.77 -19.51 4.56
C LEU A 20 22.55 -19.54 3.05
N ARG A 21 23.32 -20.33 2.29
CA ARG A 21 23.24 -20.39 0.82
C ARG A 21 21.85 -20.74 0.27
N ASP A 22 21.01 -21.42 1.04
CA ASP A 22 19.63 -21.71 0.64
C ASP A 22 18.73 -20.44 0.61
N PHE A 23 19.23 -19.31 1.14
CA PHE A 23 18.56 -18.01 1.17
C PHE A 23 19.20 -16.98 0.21
N GLU A 24 20.09 -17.43 -0.68
CA GLU A 24 20.70 -16.59 -1.70
C GLU A 24 19.63 -16.18 -2.71
N LEU A 25 19.41 -14.88 -2.85
CA LEU A 25 18.42 -14.35 -3.78
C LEU A 25 19.03 -14.25 -5.17
N GLY A 26 18.35 -14.82 -6.16
CA GLY A 26 18.72 -14.66 -7.55
C GLY A 26 18.47 -13.23 -8.06
N GLU A 27 19.05 -12.88 -9.21
CA GLU A 27 18.83 -11.56 -9.84
C GLU A 27 17.35 -11.25 -10.07
N GLU A 28 16.55 -12.23 -10.52
CA GLU A 28 15.10 -12.08 -10.72
C GLU A 28 14.33 -11.86 -9.41
N GLU A 29 14.79 -12.48 -8.32
CA GLU A 29 14.18 -12.31 -6.99
C GLU A 29 14.50 -10.94 -6.42
N TRP A 30 15.72 -10.43 -6.62
CA TRP A 30 16.08 -9.06 -6.27
C TRP A 30 15.24 -8.01 -7.01
N VAL A 31 14.93 -8.25 -8.29
CA VAL A 31 13.98 -7.42 -9.05
C VAL A 31 12.59 -7.48 -8.40
N THR A 32 12.10 -8.67 -8.07
CA THR A 32 10.80 -8.85 -7.40
C THR A 32 10.75 -8.17 -6.03
N VAL A 33 11.82 -8.22 -5.25
CA VAL A 33 11.95 -7.53 -3.96
C VAL A 33 11.90 -6.01 -4.14
N LYS A 34 12.51 -5.49 -5.21
CA LYS A 34 12.45 -4.07 -5.52
C LYS A 34 11.04 -3.62 -5.90
N GLU A 35 10.39 -4.37 -6.78
CA GLU A 35 8.98 -4.14 -7.14
C GLU A 35 8.06 -4.18 -5.91
N LEU A 36 8.29 -5.14 -5.01
CA LEU A 36 7.56 -5.25 -3.75
C LEU A 36 7.79 -4.02 -2.86
N CYS A 37 9.03 -3.54 -2.74
CA CYS A 37 9.33 -2.32 -1.98
C CYS A 37 8.59 -1.10 -2.53
N ASP A 38 8.49 -0.98 -3.86
CA ASP A 38 7.78 0.12 -4.51
C ASP A 38 6.28 0.08 -4.21
N VAL A 39 5.66 -1.11 -4.26
CA VAL A 39 4.25 -1.30 -3.89
C VAL A 39 4.03 -1.00 -2.41
N LEU A 40 4.93 -1.43 -1.52
CA LEU A 40 4.79 -1.23 -0.07
C LEU A 40 4.91 0.24 0.36
N LYS A 41 5.49 1.10 -0.48
CA LYS A 41 5.69 2.52 -0.17
C LYS A 41 4.39 3.23 0.17
N VAL A 42 3.29 2.94 -0.53
CA VAL A 42 1.98 3.57 -0.25
C VAL A 42 1.48 3.26 1.17
N PHE A 43 1.68 2.03 1.64
CA PHE A 43 1.29 1.63 3.00
C PHE A 43 2.17 2.28 4.06
N LYS A 44 3.48 2.41 3.77
CA LYS A 44 4.40 3.13 4.65
C LYS A 44 4.00 4.59 4.78
N ASP A 45 3.71 5.25 3.67
CA ASP A 45 3.31 6.66 3.65
C ASP A 45 1.99 6.87 4.40
N ALA A 46 1.00 6.01 4.17
CA ALA A 46 -0.26 6.02 4.93
C ALA A 46 -0.04 5.79 6.44
N THR A 47 0.79 4.82 6.81
CA THR A 47 1.10 4.52 8.21
C THR A 47 1.80 5.69 8.89
N MET A 48 2.78 6.30 8.22
CA MET A 48 3.50 7.45 8.75
C MET A 48 2.57 8.66 8.91
N PHE A 49 1.67 8.87 7.94
CA PHE A 49 0.64 9.90 8.02
C PHE A 49 -0.27 9.71 9.23
N PHE A 50 -0.80 8.50 9.47
CA PHE A 50 -1.65 8.23 10.63
C PHE A 50 -0.90 8.15 11.97
N SER A 51 0.43 8.00 11.94
CA SER A 51 1.27 8.02 13.14
C SER A 51 1.65 9.42 13.60
N CYS A 52 1.30 10.48 12.85
CA CYS A 52 1.53 11.86 13.29
C CYS A 52 0.57 12.25 14.42
N GLY A 53 0.90 13.27 15.21
CA GLY A 53 0.12 13.68 16.40
C GLY A 53 -1.28 14.25 16.13
N THR A 54 -1.69 14.41 14.86
CA THR A 54 -3.00 14.92 14.44
C THR A 54 -3.58 14.12 13.28
N PRO A 55 -3.81 12.81 13.43
CA PRO A 55 -4.53 12.05 12.42
C PRO A 55 -6.02 12.40 12.52
N ASN A 56 -6.57 13.03 11.48
CA ASN A 56 -7.99 13.34 11.40
C ASN A 56 -8.75 12.14 10.83
N LEU A 57 -9.81 11.72 11.53
CA LEU A 57 -10.75 10.68 11.08
C LEU A 57 -11.26 10.95 9.64
N ALA A 58 -11.40 12.22 9.27
CA ALA A 58 -11.79 12.66 7.94
C ALA A 58 -10.83 12.23 6.82
N ASN A 59 -9.59 11.88 7.13
CA ASN A 59 -8.59 11.49 6.13
C ASN A 59 -8.53 9.98 5.89
N VAL A 60 -9.22 9.16 6.70
CA VAL A 60 -9.15 7.70 6.59
C VAL A 60 -9.69 7.21 5.25
N ILE A 61 -10.92 7.61 4.88
CA ILE A 61 -11.52 7.24 3.59
C ILE A 61 -10.68 7.75 2.41
N PRO A 62 -10.28 9.03 2.35
CA PRO A 62 -9.39 9.52 1.30
C PRO A 62 -8.07 8.75 1.18
N THR A 63 -7.43 8.40 2.29
CA THR A 63 -6.19 7.61 2.23
C THR A 63 -6.46 6.18 1.76
N MET A 64 -7.57 5.56 2.15
CA MET A 64 -7.96 4.24 1.64
C MET A 64 -8.24 4.26 0.13
N ASP A 65 -8.91 5.30 -0.37
CA ASP A 65 -9.14 5.49 -1.82
C ASP A 65 -7.82 5.62 -2.60
N GLN A 66 -6.85 6.37 -2.06
CA GLN A 66 -5.53 6.49 -2.66
C GLN A 66 -4.80 5.14 -2.71
N VAL A 67 -4.84 4.35 -1.63
CA VAL A 67 -4.23 3.03 -1.59
C VAL A 67 -4.93 2.09 -2.60
N ASP A 68 -6.26 2.10 -2.68
CA ASP A 68 -7.01 1.29 -3.65
C ASP A 68 -6.66 1.64 -5.11
N GLN A 69 -6.59 2.93 -5.43
CA GLN A 69 -6.22 3.39 -6.76
C GLN A 69 -4.80 2.94 -7.14
N ILE A 70 -3.84 3.06 -6.22
CA ILE A 70 -2.46 2.64 -6.46
C ILE A 70 -2.38 1.12 -6.65
N LEU A 71 -3.03 0.33 -5.80
CA LEU A 71 -3.05 -1.13 -5.94
C LEU A 71 -3.71 -1.58 -7.24
N THR A 72 -4.82 -0.93 -7.63
CA THR A 72 -5.50 -1.18 -8.89
C THR A 72 -4.58 -0.87 -10.08
N SER A 73 -3.96 0.30 -10.08
CA SER A 73 -3.04 0.73 -11.13
C SER A 73 -1.86 -0.23 -11.26
N ASN A 74 -1.27 -0.63 -10.13
CA ASN A 74 -0.14 -1.57 -10.11
C ASN A 74 -0.55 -2.98 -10.54
N SER A 75 -1.77 -3.43 -10.23
CA SER A 75 -2.27 -4.75 -10.67
C SER A 75 -2.47 -4.86 -12.18
N LEU A 76 -2.77 -3.74 -12.85
CA LEU A 76 -3.00 -3.66 -14.30
C LEU A 76 -1.75 -3.26 -15.09
N ASN A 77 -0.65 -2.93 -14.41
CA ASN A 77 0.57 -2.47 -15.08
C ASN A 77 1.49 -3.63 -15.44
N ASP A 78 1.23 -4.20 -16.62
CA ASP A 78 1.98 -5.33 -17.21
C ASP A 78 3.40 -4.93 -17.68
N THR A 79 3.73 -3.64 -17.71
CA THR A 79 5.00 -3.13 -18.20
C THR A 79 6.04 -2.88 -17.11
N THR A 80 5.58 -2.62 -15.87
CA THR A 80 6.46 -2.24 -14.75
C THR A 80 6.56 -3.32 -13.67
N PHE A 81 5.53 -4.17 -13.53
CA PHE A 81 5.49 -5.16 -12.45
C PHE A 81 5.40 -6.58 -12.99
N SER A 82 6.16 -7.48 -12.36
CA SER A 82 6.09 -8.90 -12.59
C SER A 82 4.72 -9.49 -12.24
N ALA A 83 4.37 -10.62 -12.86
CA ALA A 83 3.14 -11.36 -12.59
C ALA A 83 2.86 -11.61 -11.10
N PRO A 84 3.81 -12.09 -10.26
CA PRO A 84 3.55 -12.31 -8.84
C PRO A 84 3.20 -11.01 -8.09
N ILE A 85 3.86 -9.89 -8.42
CA ILE A 85 3.56 -8.60 -7.79
C ILE A 85 2.17 -8.10 -8.17
N ARG A 86 1.77 -8.24 -9.43
CA ARG A 86 0.42 -7.87 -9.88
C ARG A 86 -0.68 -8.67 -9.19
N VAL A 87 -0.49 -9.98 -9.06
CA VAL A 87 -1.42 -10.86 -8.31
C VAL A 87 -1.46 -10.44 -6.84
N THR A 88 -0.30 -10.14 -6.25
CA THR A 88 -0.20 -9.67 -4.87
C THR A 88 -0.94 -8.34 -4.67
N CYS A 89 -0.81 -7.38 -5.59
CA CYS A 89 -1.56 -6.13 -5.58
C CYS A 89 -3.08 -6.36 -5.62
N SER A 90 -3.54 -7.31 -6.45
CA SER A 90 -4.95 -7.68 -6.54
C SER A 90 -5.47 -8.28 -5.22
N LEU A 91 -4.66 -9.13 -4.57
CA LEU A 91 -4.98 -9.72 -3.28
C LEU A 91 -4.97 -8.67 -2.14
N ALA A 92 -3.99 -7.77 -2.15
CA ALA A 92 -3.90 -6.66 -1.21
C ALA A 92 -5.12 -5.75 -1.32
N LYS A 93 -5.56 -5.43 -2.55
CA LYS A 93 -6.79 -4.67 -2.80
C LYS A 93 -8.02 -5.37 -2.21
N LYS A 94 -8.17 -6.67 -2.45
CA LYS A 94 -9.28 -7.44 -1.85
C LYS A 94 -9.28 -7.37 -0.32
N THR A 95 -8.10 -7.39 0.28
CA THR A 95 -7.94 -7.26 1.73
C THR A 95 -8.29 -5.86 2.20
N LEU A 96 -7.84 -4.81 1.49
CA LEU A 96 -8.18 -3.42 1.77
C LEU A 96 -9.70 -3.20 1.74
N ASN A 97 -10.39 -3.73 0.73
CA ASN A 97 -11.84 -3.58 0.58
C ASN A 97 -12.63 -4.14 1.77
N CYS A 98 -12.16 -5.23 2.40
CA CYS A 98 -12.79 -5.76 3.61
C CYS A 98 -12.79 -4.75 4.78
N TYR A 99 -11.74 -3.93 4.88
CA TYR A 99 -11.67 -2.84 5.87
C TYR A 99 -12.42 -1.60 5.38
N TYR A 100 -12.44 -1.37 4.07
CA TYR A 100 -13.15 -0.27 3.44
C TYR A 100 -14.64 -0.36 3.75
N ASP A 101 -15.24 -1.52 3.50
CA ASP A 101 -16.65 -1.79 3.76
C ASP A 101 -17.03 -1.51 5.23
N LYS A 102 -16.12 -1.83 6.15
CA LYS A 102 -16.33 -1.58 7.60
C LYS A 102 -16.21 -0.11 7.97
N THR A 103 -15.36 0.63 7.26
CA THR A 103 -15.10 2.05 7.53
C THR A 103 -16.20 2.92 6.94
N ASP A 104 -16.65 2.60 5.72
CA ASP A 104 -17.72 3.32 5.04
C ASP A 104 -19.10 3.11 5.70
N TYR A 105 -19.35 1.92 6.25
CA TYR A 105 -20.58 1.64 7.00
C TYR A 105 -20.74 2.50 8.27
N LEU A 106 -19.64 3.03 8.81
CA LEU A 106 -19.66 3.81 10.04
C LEU A 106 -19.88 5.29 9.74
N GLU A 107 -21.05 5.79 10.13
CA GLU A 107 -21.46 7.20 10.01
C GLU A 107 -20.42 8.18 10.55
N THR A 108 -19.63 7.79 11.55
CA THR A 108 -18.60 8.63 12.17
C THR A 108 -17.55 9.11 11.17
N TYR A 109 -17.13 8.26 10.22
CA TYR A 109 -16.15 8.63 9.21
C TYR A 109 -16.75 9.61 8.19
N ARG A 110 -17.97 9.33 7.72
CA ARG A 110 -18.70 10.21 6.81
C ARG A 110 -18.99 11.59 7.44
N ILE A 111 -19.45 11.63 8.70
CA ILE A 111 -19.66 12.88 9.45
C ILE A 111 -18.35 13.67 9.58
N ALA A 112 -17.24 13.01 9.92
CA ALA A 112 -15.95 13.69 10.02
C ALA A 112 -15.51 14.33 8.69
N MET A 113 -15.77 13.66 7.56
CA MET A 113 -15.50 14.21 6.22
C MET A 113 -16.40 15.39 5.88
N VAL A 114 -17.69 15.33 6.20
CA VAL A 114 -18.63 16.44 5.98
C VAL A 114 -18.26 17.67 6.80
N LEU A 115 -17.76 17.48 8.03
CA LEU A 115 -17.27 18.55 8.90
C LEU A 115 -15.89 19.08 8.48
N HIS A 116 -15.16 18.37 7.62
CA HIS A 116 -13.84 18.79 7.19
C HIS A 116 -13.94 19.98 6.20
N PRO A 117 -13.26 21.12 6.45
CA PRO A 117 -13.38 22.33 5.64
C PRO A 117 -13.03 22.12 4.16
N CYS A 118 -12.14 21.17 3.85
CA CYS A 118 -11.66 20.93 2.49
C CYS A 118 -12.46 19.85 1.72
N TYR A 119 -13.14 18.93 2.41
CA TYR A 119 -13.86 17.84 1.75
C TYR A 119 -15.35 18.15 1.65
N LYS A 120 -15.99 18.36 2.81
CA LYS A 120 -17.41 18.67 2.93
C LYS A 120 -18.25 17.71 2.07
N LEU A 121 -19.29 18.23 1.40
CA LEU A 121 -20.13 17.47 0.48
C LEU A 121 -19.51 17.34 -0.92
N GLU A 122 -18.47 18.14 -1.22
CA GLU A 122 -17.86 18.16 -2.56
C GLU A 122 -17.10 16.86 -2.83
N TYR A 123 -16.49 16.27 -1.79
CA TYR A 123 -15.85 14.96 -1.88
C TYR A 123 -16.83 13.89 -2.36
N PHE A 124 -17.98 13.77 -1.69
CA PHE A 124 -19.00 12.78 -2.03
C PHE A 124 -19.54 12.99 -3.45
N ARG A 125 -19.75 14.25 -3.85
CA ARG A 125 -20.15 14.56 -5.24
C ARG A 125 -19.09 14.12 -6.25
N THR A 126 -17.82 14.35 -5.96
CA THR A 126 -16.70 13.97 -6.85
C THR A 126 -16.53 12.46 -6.92
N ALA A 127 -16.77 11.76 -5.81
CA ALA A 127 -16.74 10.30 -5.73
C ALA A 127 -18.00 9.64 -6.35
N GLY A 128 -19.05 10.40 -6.64
CA GLY A 128 -20.33 9.87 -7.13
C GLY A 128 -21.20 9.22 -6.05
N TRP A 129 -21.01 9.62 -4.78
CA TRP A 129 -21.73 9.12 -3.59
C TRP A 129 -22.72 10.15 -3.04
N ASP A 130 -23.24 11.04 -3.88
CA ASP A 130 -24.18 12.10 -3.46
C ASP A 130 -25.58 11.58 -3.11
N ASN A 131 -25.88 10.32 -3.45
CA ASN A 131 -27.19 9.69 -3.28
C ASN A 131 -27.21 8.53 -2.26
N ASP A 132 -26.06 8.26 -1.61
CA ASP A 132 -25.86 7.20 -0.59
C ASP A 132 -25.79 7.77 0.84
#